data_AF-A0A7S1SEP4-F1
#
_entry.id   AF-A0A7S1SEP4-F1
#
_cell.length_a   1.000
_cell.length_b   1.000
_cell.length_c   1.000
_cell.angle_alpha   90.00
_cell.angle_beta   90.00
_cell.angle_gamma   90.00
#
_symmetry.space_group_name_H-M   'P 1'
#
loop_
_entity.id
_entity.type
_entity.pdbx_description
1 polymer ?
#
loop_
_entity_poly.entity_id
_entity_poly.type
_entity_poly.pdbx_seq_one_letter_code
_entity_poly.pdbx_strand_id
1 'polypeptide(L)'
;RTYACHDVEAALPSGLPPRSGFHCMDLGGGQGGAITCVMLNEIYNPLFRSHRVAAVYSSAPGVAARLARAMRHAAPLFLGRGRRRSSPYEFVGSFVAEGALEEGHELYKDPSLAETARATGCPHGLADIQLLQLRRASGPEETPVPRHPLEAGGSSEWAEVVRERAGAAQLSA
;
A
#
# COMPACT_ATOMS: atom_id res chain seq x y z
N ARG A 1 -10.58 13.99 4.49
CA ARG A 1 -11.25 14.08 3.17
C ARG A 1 -11.40 12.67 2.62
N THR A 2 -12.51 12.36 1.95
CA THR A 2 -12.71 11.09 1.24
C THR A 2 -12.63 11.30 -0.27
N TYR A 3 -12.29 10.22 -0.98
CA TYR A 3 -12.04 10.21 -2.43
C TYR A 3 -12.71 8.98 -3.04
N ALA A 4 -13.12 9.04 -4.31
CA ALA A 4 -13.59 7.85 -5.01
C ALA A 4 -12.41 7.01 -5.47
N CYS A 5 -12.57 5.68 -5.45
CA CYS A 5 -11.52 4.75 -5.86
C CYS A 5 -11.03 5.02 -7.29
N HIS A 6 -11.96 5.23 -8.22
CA HIS A 6 -11.65 5.45 -9.62
C HIS A 6 -10.87 6.74 -9.87
N ASP A 7 -11.12 7.80 -9.09
CA ASP A 7 -10.35 9.05 -9.20
C ASP A 7 -8.89 8.81 -8.81
N VAL A 8 -8.67 8.12 -7.68
CA VAL A 8 -7.31 7.79 -7.22
C VAL A 8 -6.61 6.91 -8.26
N GLU A 9 -7.26 5.84 -8.72
CA GLU A 9 -6.69 4.94 -9.73
C GLU A 9 -6.37 5.66 -11.05
N ALA A 10 -7.22 6.57 -11.52
CA ALA A 10 -7.01 7.35 -12.74
C ALA A 10 -5.83 8.32 -12.63
N ALA A 11 -5.48 8.76 -11.42
CA ALA A 11 -4.34 9.63 -11.17
C ALA A 11 -3.01 8.87 -11.00
N LEU A 12 -3.01 7.54 -10.97
CA LEU A 12 -1.79 6.75 -10.85
C LEU A 12 -1.07 6.59 -12.21
N PRO A 13 0.27 6.45 -12.21
CA PRO A 13 1.00 6.00 -13.40
C PRO A 13 0.51 4.63 -13.85
N SER A 14 0.52 4.43 -15.16
CA SER A 14 0.40 3.10 -15.74
C SER A 14 1.48 2.19 -15.15
N GLY A 15 1.10 1.01 -14.70
CA GLY A 15 2.00 0.14 -13.97
C GLY A 15 1.53 -1.30 -13.93
N LEU A 16 2.15 -2.08 -13.06
CA LEU A 16 1.76 -3.46 -12.83
C LEU A 16 0.38 -3.51 -12.15
N PRO A 17 -0.41 -4.57 -12.40
CA PRO A 17 -1.65 -4.78 -11.65
C PRO A 17 -1.39 -4.71 -10.13
N PRO A 18 -2.28 -4.05 -9.37
CA PRO A 18 -2.09 -3.89 -7.94
C PRO A 18 -2.07 -5.25 -7.25
N ARG A 19 -1.22 -5.38 -6.23
CA ARG A 19 -1.10 -6.60 -5.42
C ARG A 19 -1.61 -6.32 -4.02
N SER A 20 -2.75 -6.90 -3.64
CA SER A 20 -3.36 -6.68 -2.31
C SER A 20 -3.51 -5.19 -1.93
N GLY A 21 -3.85 -4.34 -2.91
CA GLY A 21 -3.99 -2.90 -2.71
C GLY A 21 -2.71 -2.08 -2.88
N PHE A 22 -1.56 -2.71 -3.13
CA PHE A 22 -0.30 -2.02 -3.41
C PHE A 22 -0.19 -1.77 -4.91
N HIS A 23 -0.27 -0.51 -5.33
CA HIS A 23 -0.08 -0.10 -6.71
C HIS A 23 1.41 0.14 -6.97
N CYS A 24 1.93 -0.49 -8.03
CA CYS A 24 3.35 -0.51 -8.33
C CYS A 24 3.62 0.11 -9.70
N MET A 25 4.69 0.88 -9.80
CA MET A 25 5.30 1.23 -11.09
C MET A 25 6.67 0.56 -11.23
N ASP A 26 7.07 0.31 -12.47
CA ASP A 26 8.45 -0.04 -12.79
C ASP A 26 9.29 1.25 -12.83
N LEU A 27 10.47 1.22 -12.20
CA LEU A 27 11.42 2.33 -12.25
C LEU A 27 12.40 2.22 -13.44
N GLY A 28 12.41 1.08 -14.14
CA GLY A 28 13.36 0.79 -15.20
C GLY A 28 14.79 0.54 -14.69
N GLY A 29 15.71 0.20 -15.60
CA GLY A 29 17.14 0.11 -15.29
C GLY A 29 17.55 -0.96 -14.26
N GLY A 30 16.72 -1.97 -14.01
CA GLY A 30 16.99 -3.02 -13.01
C GLY A 30 16.80 -2.59 -11.55
N GLN A 31 16.32 -1.37 -11.29
CA GLN A 31 16.16 -0.81 -9.94
C GLN A 31 14.97 -1.39 -9.15
N GLY A 32 14.24 -2.35 -9.73
CA GLY A 32 13.01 -2.89 -9.15
C GLY A 32 11.82 -1.93 -9.27
N GLY A 33 10.67 -2.36 -8.77
CA GLY A 33 9.46 -1.53 -8.76
C GLY A 33 9.35 -0.64 -7.52
N ALA A 34 8.58 0.44 -7.62
CA ALA A 34 8.24 1.34 -6.53
C ALA A 34 6.73 1.29 -6.24
N ILE A 35 6.35 1.35 -4.96
CA ILE A 35 4.95 1.57 -4.58
C ILE A 35 4.57 3.03 -4.81
N THR A 36 3.56 3.25 -5.64
CA THR A 36 3.06 4.59 -5.98
C THR A 36 1.91 5.01 -5.09
N CYS A 37 1.12 4.05 -4.62
CA CYS A 37 -0.05 4.27 -3.78
C CYS A 37 -0.46 2.95 -3.12
N VAL A 38 -1.00 3.04 -1.92
CA VAL A 38 -1.60 1.90 -1.22
C VAL A 38 -3.09 2.17 -1.04
N MET A 39 -3.93 1.28 -1.54
CA MET A 39 -5.38 1.34 -1.44
C MET A 39 -5.88 0.08 -0.74
N LEU A 40 -6.12 0.20 0.57
CA LEU A 40 -6.59 -0.91 1.39
C LEU A 40 -8.10 -0.82 1.61
N ASN A 41 -8.76 -1.96 1.70
CA ASN A 41 -10.10 -2.04 2.28
C ASN A 41 -9.97 -2.49 3.73
N GLU A 42 -10.58 -1.74 4.64
CA GLU A 42 -10.52 -1.97 6.09
C GLU A 42 -11.05 -3.35 6.47
N ILE A 43 -12.11 -3.81 5.79
CA ILE A 43 -12.68 -5.15 5.98
C ILE A 43 -11.67 -6.26 5.64
N TYR A 44 -10.76 -6.04 4.69
CA TYR A 44 -9.70 -6.99 4.33
C TYR A 44 -8.37 -6.66 5.00
N ASN A 45 -8.31 -5.67 5.88
CA ASN A 45 -7.10 -5.26 6.58
C ASN A 45 -7.46 -4.88 8.02
N PRO A 46 -8.02 -5.82 8.80
CA PRO A 46 -8.60 -5.53 10.12
C PRO A 46 -7.56 -4.98 11.12
N LEU A 47 -6.29 -5.36 10.94
CA LEU A 47 -5.19 -4.95 11.81
C LEU A 47 -4.61 -3.56 11.49
N PHE A 48 -5.04 -2.91 10.40
CA PHE A 48 -4.38 -1.70 9.95
C PHE A 48 -4.60 -0.52 10.92
N ARG A 49 -5.82 -0.34 11.46
CA ARG A 49 -6.10 0.79 12.36
C ARG A 49 -5.48 0.66 13.76
N SER A 50 -5.29 -0.55 14.26
CA SER A 50 -4.66 -0.78 15.56
C SER A 50 -3.14 -0.94 15.46
N HIS A 51 -2.66 -1.70 14.48
CA HIS A 51 -1.25 -2.12 14.40
C HIS A 51 -0.51 -1.58 13.17
N ARG A 52 -1.18 -0.92 12.23
CA ARG A 52 -0.61 -0.51 10.93
C ARG A 52 -0.05 -1.68 10.13
N VAL A 53 -0.67 -2.85 10.29
CA VAL A 53 -0.35 -4.04 9.52
C VAL A 53 -1.31 -4.19 8.34
N ALA A 54 -0.75 -4.34 7.15
CA ALA A 54 -1.50 -4.68 5.94
C ALA A 54 -1.45 -6.19 5.68
N ALA A 55 -2.57 -6.75 5.26
CA ALA A 55 -2.66 -8.13 4.83
C ALA A 55 -2.31 -8.25 3.34
N VAL A 56 -1.32 -9.09 3.05
CA VAL A 56 -0.87 -9.42 1.70
C VAL A 56 -1.36 -10.81 1.36
N TYR A 57 -2.37 -10.88 0.50
CA TYR A 57 -3.01 -12.13 0.10
C TYR A 57 -2.32 -12.71 -1.12
N SER A 58 -1.51 -13.74 -0.92
CA SER A 58 -0.81 -14.44 -2.01
C SER A 58 -0.32 -15.80 -1.56
N SER A 59 -0.59 -16.83 -2.37
CA SER A 59 0.03 -18.16 -2.25
C SER A 59 1.51 -18.19 -2.63
N ALA A 60 2.03 -17.12 -3.25
CA ALA A 60 3.44 -17.04 -3.61
C ALA A 60 4.25 -16.58 -2.37
N PRO A 61 5.27 -17.34 -1.94
CA PRO A 61 6.08 -16.95 -0.78
C PRO A 61 6.90 -15.68 -1.05
N GLY A 62 7.11 -14.89 0.01
CA GLY A 62 7.96 -13.70 0.02
C GLY A 62 7.40 -12.52 -0.79
N VAL A 63 6.09 -12.47 -1.03
CA VAL A 63 5.45 -11.31 -1.69
C VAL A 63 5.44 -10.11 -0.76
N ALA A 64 5.14 -10.28 0.54
CA ALA A 64 5.22 -9.18 1.50
C ALA A 64 6.64 -8.60 1.58
N ALA A 65 7.67 -9.43 1.59
CA ALA A 65 9.07 -8.97 1.58
C ALA A 65 9.46 -8.23 0.28
N ARG A 66 8.89 -8.61 -0.87
CA ARG A 66 9.05 -7.87 -2.13
C ARG A 66 8.37 -6.50 -2.07
N LEU A 67 7.15 -6.45 -1.54
CA LEU A 67 6.42 -5.20 -1.34
C LEU A 67 7.15 -4.27 -0.36
N ALA A 68 7.70 -4.82 0.73
CA ALA A 68 8.51 -4.07 1.69
C ALA A 68 9.69 -3.38 1.01
N ARG A 69 10.42 -4.09 0.15
CA ARG A 69 11.54 -3.53 -0.64
C ARG A 69 11.09 -2.47 -1.65
N ALA A 70 9.91 -2.61 -2.23
CA ALA A 70 9.35 -1.62 -3.16
C ALA A 70 8.78 -0.37 -2.45
N MET A 71 8.57 -0.43 -1.14
CA MET A 71 7.96 0.63 -0.31
C MET A 71 8.95 1.17 0.73
N ARG A 72 10.23 1.32 0.35
CA ARG A 72 11.26 1.93 1.20
C ARG A 72 11.10 3.45 1.31
N HIS A 73 10.36 4.06 0.39
CA HIS A 73 9.96 5.45 0.42
C HIS A 73 8.52 5.62 0.89
N ALA A 74 8.17 6.85 1.31
CA ALA A 74 6.83 7.16 1.77
C ALA A 74 5.83 7.14 0.61
N ALA A 75 4.86 6.21 0.65
CA ALA A 75 3.75 6.13 -0.28
C ALA A 75 2.43 6.50 0.41
N PRO A 76 1.53 7.23 -0.28
CA PRO A 76 0.23 7.58 0.27
C PRO A 76 -0.63 6.34 0.47
N LEU A 77 -1.39 6.30 1.56
CA LEU A 77 -2.34 5.24 1.86
C LEU A 77 -3.76 5.78 1.95
N PHE A 78 -4.64 5.09 1.23
CA PHE A 78 -6.07 5.31 1.20
C PHE A 78 -6.79 4.09 1.77
N LEU A 79 -7.70 4.31 2.72
CA LEU A 79 -8.43 3.26 3.41
C LEU A 79 -9.93 3.34 3.06
N GLY A 80 -10.42 2.33 2.34
CA GLY A 80 -11.83 2.14 2.02
C GLY A 80 -12.57 1.41 3.13
N ARG A 81 -13.76 1.91 3.52
CA ARG A 81 -14.55 1.32 4.62
C ARG A 81 -15.48 0.17 4.20
N GLY A 82 -15.59 -0.10 2.90
CA GLY A 82 -16.55 -1.07 2.37
C GLY A 82 -15.90 -2.10 1.45
N ARG A 83 -16.67 -3.15 1.11
CA ARG A 83 -16.21 -4.22 0.20
C ARG A 83 -16.26 -3.80 -1.28
N ARG A 84 -17.03 -2.76 -1.60
CA ARG A 84 -17.30 -2.35 -2.98
C ARG A 84 -16.28 -1.30 -3.42
N ARG A 85 -15.84 -1.36 -4.68
CA ARG A 85 -14.99 -0.33 -5.30
C ARG A 85 -15.63 1.06 -5.29
N SER A 86 -16.96 1.16 -5.22
CA SER A 86 -17.68 2.42 -5.09
C SER A 86 -17.64 3.03 -3.68
N SER A 87 -17.12 2.31 -2.68
CA SER A 87 -16.99 2.85 -1.33
C SER A 87 -15.97 4.00 -1.30
N PRO A 88 -16.24 5.07 -0.54
CA PRO A 88 -15.30 6.17 -0.40
C PRO A 88 -14.03 5.73 0.33
N TYR A 89 -12.90 6.24 -0.13
CA TYR A 89 -11.58 6.00 0.44
C TYR A 89 -11.10 7.23 1.22
N GLU A 90 -10.64 7.01 2.45
CA GLU A 90 -10.07 8.05 3.32
C GLU A 90 -8.55 8.10 3.13
N PHE A 91 -7.98 9.27 2.83
CA PHE A 91 -6.52 9.44 2.89
C PHE A 91 -6.08 9.47 4.35
N VAL A 92 -5.27 8.49 4.77
CA VAL A 92 -4.85 8.32 6.17
C VAL A 92 -3.39 8.71 6.42
N GLY A 93 -2.71 9.21 5.38
CA GLY A 93 -1.32 9.68 5.42
C GLY A 93 -0.40 8.87 4.53
N SER A 94 0.90 9.18 4.61
CA SER A 94 1.94 8.46 3.89
C SER A 94 2.67 7.49 4.82
N PHE A 95 3.02 6.33 4.28
CA PHE A 95 3.60 5.21 5.02
C PHE A 95 4.83 4.68 4.33
N VAL A 96 5.76 4.13 5.11
CA VAL A 96 6.88 3.31 4.66
C VAL A 96 6.67 1.89 5.17
N ALA A 97 7.19 0.90 4.46
CA ALA A 97 7.23 -0.46 4.97
C ALA A 97 8.41 -0.62 5.95
N GLU A 98 8.15 -1.21 7.11
CA GLU A 98 9.20 -1.60 8.05
C GLU A 98 9.74 -2.99 7.73
N GLY A 99 8.86 -3.89 7.31
CA GLY A 99 9.23 -5.24 6.95
C GLY A 99 8.03 -6.17 6.89
N ALA A 100 8.22 -7.33 6.28
CA ALA A 100 7.28 -8.43 6.41
C ALA A 100 7.41 -9.04 7.81
N LEU A 101 6.30 -9.33 8.45
CA LEU A 101 6.30 -10.06 9.71
C LEU A 101 6.50 -11.55 9.43
N GLU A 102 7.24 -12.23 10.31
CA GLU A 102 7.41 -13.68 10.25
C GLU A 102 6.12 -14.41 10.62
N GLU A 103 5.87 -15.59 10.05
CA GLU A 103 4.65 -16.38 10.31
C GLU A 103 4.44 -16.74 11.79
N GLY A 104 5.51 -16.75 12.59
CA GLY A 104 5.45 -16.97 14.04
C GLY A 104 4.98 -15.76 14.86
N HIS A 105 4.85 -14.58 14.25
CA HIS A 105 4.50 -13.34 14.93
C HIS A 105 3.08 -13.41 15.53
N GLU A 106 2.86 -12.83 16.72
CA GLU A 106 1.60 -12.96 17.46
C GLU A 106 0.37 -12.48 16.69
N LEU A 107 0.54 -11.45 15.85
CA LEU A 107 -0.53 -10.89 15.00
C LEU A 107 -1.10 -11.88 13.99
N TYR A 108 -0.38 -12.95 13.61
CA TYR A 108 -0.94 -14.02 12.79
C TYR A 108 -2.04 -14.81 13.51
N LYS A 109 -2.06 -14.78 14.85
CA LYS A 109 -3.07 -15.44 15.68
C LYS A 109 -4.29 -14.57 15.94
N ASP A 110 -4.31 -13.34 15.43
CA ASP A 110 -5.43 -12.43 15.63
C ASP A 110 -6.70 -13.01 14.96
N PRO A 111 -7.80 -13.21 15.71
CA PRO A 111 -9.00 -13.85 15.20
C PRO A 111 -9.64 -13.09 14.03
N SER A 112 -9.44 -11.76 13.96
CA SER A 112 -9.99 -10.93 12.88
C SER A 112 -9.41 -11.27 11.51
N LEU A 113 -8.16 -11.77 11.44
CA LEU A 113 -7.56 -12.25 10.20
C LEU A 113 -8.28 -13.51 9.70
N ALA A 114 -8.54 -14.47 10.60
CA ALA A 114 -9.25 -15.70 10.28
C ALA A 114 -10.72 -15.44 9.91
N GLU A 115 -11.38 -14.47 10.53
CA GLU A 115 -12.72 -14.02 10.14
C GLU A 115 -12.74 -13.41 8.74
N THR A 116 -11.75 -12.57 8.45
CA THR A 116 -11.58 -11.94 7.14
C THR A 116 -11.33 -12.97 6.03
N ALA A 117 -10.46 -13.95 6.29
CA ALA A 117 -10.17 -15.04 5.35
C ALA A 117 -11.40 -15.90 5.03
N ARG A 118 -12.28 -16.09 6.01
CA ARG A 118 -13.53 -16.86 5.87
C ARG A 118 -14.69 -16.05 5.31
N ALA A 119 -14.58 -14.73 5.24
CA ALA A 119 -15.66 -13.87 4.77
C ALA A 119 -15.98 -14.13 3.29
N THR A 120 -17.26 -14.39 2.99
CA THR A 120 -17.75 -14.50 1.62
C THR A 120 -17.45 -13.23 0.82
N GLY A 121 -16.81 -13.41 -0.34
CA GLY A 121 -16.39 -12.28 -1.18
C GLY A 121 -15.06 -11.65 -0.75
N CYS A 122 -14.19 -12.36 -0.02
CA CYS A 122 -12.77 -12.03 -0.04
C CYS A 122 -12.29 -12.08 -1.51
N PRO A 123 -11.84 -10.95 -2.10
CA PRO A 123 -11.44 -10.90 -3.50
C PRO A 123 -10.24 -11.80 -3.81
N HIS A 124 -9.60 -12.35 -2.78
CA HIS A 124 -8.39 -13.15 -2.87
C HIS A 124 -8.61 -14.65 -2.61
N GLY A 125 -9.85 -15.11 -2.34
CA GLY A 125 -10.17 -16.53 -2.16
C GLY A 125 -9.43 -17.20 -0.99
N LEU A 126 -9.05 -18.47 -1.16
CA LEU A 126 -8.23 -19.27 -0.22
C LEU A 126 -6.72 -18.94 -0.37
N ALA A 127 -6.36 -17.66 -0.42
CA ALA A 127 -4.95 -17.26 -0.49
C ALA A 127 -4.31 -17.28 0.91
N ASP A 128 -3.03 -17.67 0.96
CA ASP A 128 -2.23 -17.48 2.17
C ASP A 128 -2.08 -15.99 2.48
N ILE A 129 -2.07 -15.67 3.78
CA ILE A 129 -1.92 -14.31 4.28
C ILE A 129 -0.46 -14.12 4.71
N GLN A 130 0.20 -13.15 4.13
CA GLN A 130 1.46 -12.61 4.63
C GLN A 130 1.18 -11.24 5.26
N LEU A 131 1.87 -10.88 6.34
CA LEU A 131 1.66 -9.60 7.02
C LEU A 131 2.80 -8.63 6.72
N LEU A 132 2.45 -7.38 6.39
CA LEU A 132 3.40 -6.31 6.15
C LEU A 132 3.21 -5.20 7.19
N GLN A 133 4.24 -4.96 8.00
CA GLN A 133 4.25 -3.86 8.98
C GLN A 133 4.56 -2.54 8.26
N LEU A 134 3.70 -1.55 8.50
CA LEU A 134 3.86 -0.20 7.98
C LEU A 134 4.09 0.77 9.12
N ARG A 135 4.89 1.80 8.86
CA ARG A 135 5.07 2.95 9.74
C ARG A 135 4.67 4.21 9.03
N ARG A 136 3.97 5.08 9.74
CA ARG A 136 3.63 6.41 9.20
C ARG A 136 4.91 7.19 8.99
N ALA A 137 5.10 7.73 7.79
CA ALA A 137 6.22 8.63 7.52
C ALA A 137 5.98 9.94 8.28
N SER A 138 6.93 10.31 9.13
CA SER A 138 7.00 11.67 9.69
C SER A 138 7.53 12.57 8.56
N GLY A 139 6.71 13.51 8.09
CA GLY A 139 7.11 14.41 7.01
C GLY A 139 7.88 15.64 7.55
N PRO A 140 8.85 16.18 6.80
CA PRO A 140 9.37 17.52 7.05
C PRO A 140 8.27 18.55 6.76
N GLU A 141 8.10 19.53 7.63
CA GLU A 141 7.01 20.53 7.59
C GLU A 141 7.11 21.57 6.45
N GLU A 142 8.08 21.49 5.54
CA GLU A 142 8.56 22.72 4.86
C GLU A 142 8.67 22.69 3.32
N THR A 143 8.17 21.67 2.60
CA THR A 143 8.17 21.68 1.11
C THR A 143 6.84 21.27 0.49
N PRO A 144 6.36 21.96 -0.56
CA PRO A 144 5.13 21.61 -1.26
C PRO A 144 5.39 20.51 -2.27
N VAL A 145 5.55 19.26 -1.81
CA VAL A 145 5.53 18.09 -2.68
C VAL A 145 4.12 17.48 -2.61
N PRO A 146 3.48 17.12 -3.75
CA PRO A 146 2.18 16.44 -3.75
C PRO A 146 2.19 15.28 -2.76
N ARG A 147 1.25 15.26 -1.81
CA ARG A 147 1.24 14.21 -0.77
C ARG A 147 0.65 12.92 -1.29
N HIS A 148 -0.22 13.02 -2.28
CA HIS A 148 -0.91 11.91 -2.92
C HIS A 148 -1.22 12.21 -4.40
N PRO A 149 -1.60 11.22 -5.22
CA PRO A 149 -1.71 11.39 -6.67
C PRO A 149 -2.67 12.51 -7.11
N LEU A 150 -3.77 12.69 -6.38
CA LEU A 150 -4.79 13.72 -6.66
C LEU A 150 -4.36 15.16 -6.34
N GLU A 151 -3.18 15.36 -5.76
CA GLU A 151 -2.59 16.69 -5.55
C GLU A 151 -1.57 17.05 -6.64
N ALA A 152 -1.17 16.08 -7.49
CA ALA A 152 -0.31 16.33 -8.63
C ALA A 152 -1.12 16.85 -9.82
N GLY A 153 -0.46 17.57 -10.74
CA GLY A 153 -1.02 18.01 -12.03
C GLY A 153 -1.31 16.87 -13.02
N GLY A 154 -0.98 15.63 -12.66
CA GLY A 154 -1.38 14.43 -13.39
C GLY A 154 -0.54 13.20 -13.08
N SER A 155 -0.86 12.11 -13.77
CA SER A 155 -0.21 10.80 -13.64
C SER A 155 1.31 10.86 -13.87
N SER A 156 1.78 11.66 -14.85
CA SER A 156 3.20 11.83 -15.16
C SER A 156 3.97 12.55 -14.04
N GLU A 157 3.41 13.63 -13.51
CA GLU A 157 4.00 14.38 -12.39
C GLU A 157 4.05 13.51 -11.13
N TRP A 158 2.99 12.74 -10.86
CA TRP A 158 3.00 11.81 -9.75
C TRP A 158 4.09 10.73 -9.90
N ALA A 159 4.31 10.24 -11.12
CA ALA A 159 5.39 9.29 -11.39
C ALA A 159 6.77 9.89 -11.12
N GLU A 160 7.00 11.15 -11.45
CA GLU A 160 8.24 11.88 -11.14
C GLU A 160 8.46 11.99 -9.63
N VAL A 161 7.44 12.42 -8.89
CA VAL A 161 7.49 12.48 -7.42
C VAL A 161 7.83 11.12 -6.81
N VAL A 162 7.25 10.02 -7.31
CA VAL A 162 7.56 8.67 -6.82
C VAL A 162 8.99 8.26 -7.17
N ARG A 163 9.48 8.55 -8.39
CA ARG A 163 10.86 8.26 -8.80
C ARG A 163 11.88 8.98 -7.91
N GLU A 164 11.66 10.27 -7.64
CA GLU A 164 12.53 11.06 -6.76
C GLU A 164 12.56 10.48 -5.34
N ARG A 165 11.39 10.18 -4.77
CA ARG A 165 11.27 9.58 -3.43
C ARG A 165 11.95 8.22 -3.35
N ALA A 166 11.72 7.37 -4.35
CA ALA A 166 12.33 6.04 -4.41
C ALA A 166 13.85 6.13 -4.54
N GLY A 167 14.36 7.02 -5.41
CA GLY A 167 15.79 7.27 -5.57
C GLY A 167 16.45 7.78 -4.29
N ALA A 168 15.84 8.75 -3.60
CA ALA A 168 16.34 9.26 -2.32
C ALA A 168 16.38 8.17 -1.22
N ALA A 169 15.36 7.32 -1.17
CA ALA A 169 15.31 6.21 -0.22
C ALA A 169 16.37 5.14 -0.51
N GLN A 170 16.74 4.92 -1.77
CA GLN A 170 17.84 4.00 -2.13
C GLN A 170 19.21 4.54 -1.69
N LEU A 171 19.43 5.85 -1.75
CA LEU A 171 20.69 6.48 -1.32
C LEU A 171 20.87 6.49 0.21
N SER A 172 19.77 6.38 0.96
CA SER A 172 19.78 6.45 2.43
C SER A 172 19.86 5.08 3.11
N ALA A 173 20.02 4.01 2.33
CA ALA A 173 19.81 2.62 2.69
C ALA A 173 21.07 1.78 2.59
#